data_AF-A0A2P6NPF5-F1
#
_entry.id   AF-A0A2P6NPF5-F1
#
_cell.length_a   1.000
_cell.length_b   1.000
_cell.length_c   1.000
_cell.angle_alpha   90.00
_cell.angle_beta   90.00
_cell.angle_gamma   90.00
#
_symmetry.space_group_name_H-M   'P 1'
#
loop_
_entity.id
_entity.type
_entity.pdbx_description
1 polymer ?
#
loop_
_entity_poly.entity_id
_entity_poly.type
_entity_poly.pdbx_seq_one_letter_code
_entity_poly.pdbx_strand_id
1 'polypeptide(L)' 'MSGQLYPYYGPVSQALYPTLTLFLNLAGLFFFSLFIIYEVTHVGQKNLFRELSLAGLASFFLGFGTLFLLLWTGVYV' A
#
# COMPACT_ATOMS: atom_id res chain seq x y z
N MET A 1 -36.45 26.97 4.08
CA MET A 1 -35.89 25.67 3.66
C MET A 1 -34.90 25.25 4.73
N SER A 2 -35.33 24.47 5.73
CA SER A 2 -34.44 23.91 6.75
C SER A 2 -33.62 22.81 6.09
N GLY A 3 -32.37 23.13 5.72
CA GLY A 3 -31.44 22.15 5.15
C GLY A 3 -31.15 21.07 6.18
N GLN A 4 -31.65 19.85 5.93
CA GLN A 4 -31.25 18.71 6.74
C GLN A 4 -29.80 18.37 6.43
N LEU A 5 -28.93 18.52 7.42
CA LEU A 5 -27.52 18.14 7.33
C LEU A 5 -27.38 16.68 7.75
N TYR A 6 -26.82 15.86 6.86
CA TYR A 6 -26.46 14.48 7.16
C TYR A 6 -25.01 14.44 7.69
N PRO A 7 -24.74 13.76 8.81
CA PRO A 7 -23.37 13.58 9.28
C PRO A 7 -22.55 12.78 8.26
N TYR A 8 -21.38 13.30 7.88
CA TYR A 8 -20.45 12.64 6.99
C TYR A 8 -19.53 11.71 7.78
N TYR A 9 -19.50 10.44 7.37
CA TYR A 9 -18.57 9.44 7.88
C TYR A 9 -17.58 9.09 6.79
N GLY A 10 -16.30 8.96 7.15
CA GLY A 10 -15.28 8.51 6.20
C GLY A 10 -15.61 7.12 5.64
N PRO A 11 -15.20 6.82 4.40
CA PRO A 11 -15.51 5.54 3.75
C PRO A 11 -14.87 4.33 4.44
N VAL A 12 -13.85 4.54 5.27
CA VAL A 12 -13.16 3.50 6.05
C VAL A 12 -13.20 3.88 7.53
N SER A 13 -13.57 2.92 8.37
CA SER A 13 -13.55 3.10 9.83
C SER A 13 -12.12 3.21 10.36
N GLN A 14 -11.87 4.18 11.24
CA GLN A 14 -10.58 4.39 11.90
C GLN A 14 -10.08 3.16 12.67
N ALA A 15 -10.99 2.31 13.15
CA ALA A 15 -10.62 1.06 13.83
C ALA A 15 -9.84 0.08 12.93
N LEU A 16 -9.97 0.19 11.60
CA LEU A 16 -9.33 -0.70 10.63
C LEU A 16 -7.95 -0.20 10.17
N TYR A 17 -7.60 1.06 10.43
CA TYR A 17 -6.33 1.65 10.00
C TYR A 17 -5.09 0.85 10.46
N PRO A 18 -4.95 0.42 11.73
CA PRO A 18 -3.78 -0.36 12.15
C PRO A 18 -3.69 -1.71 11.41
N THR A 19 -4.82 -2.40 11.24
CA THR A 19 -4.85 -3.71 10.57
C THR A 19 -4.51 -3.58 9.09
N LEU A 20 -5.09 -2.60 8.39
CA LEU A 20 -4.81 -2.34 6.98
C LEU A 20 -3.35 -1.90 6.77
N THR A 21 -2.82 -1.05 7.66
CA THR A 21 -1.42 -0.61 7.64
C THR A 21 -0.48 -1.81 7.71
N LEU A 22 -0.65 -2.66 8.71
CA LEU A 22 0.21 -3.85 8.89
C LEU A 22 0.11 -4.78 7.69
N PHE A 23 -1.10 -5.11 7.26
CA PHE A 23 -1.31 -6.03 6.15
C PHE A 23 -0.69 -5.54 4.85
N LEU A 24 -0.98 -4.29 4.46
CA LEU A 24 -0.49 -3.71 3.21
C LEU A 24 1.02 -3.48 3.22
N ASN A 25 1.60 -3.00 4.32
CA ASN A 25 3.05 -2.80 4.41
C ASN A 25 3.82 -4.13 4.45
N LEU A 26 3.35 -5.13 5.20
CA LEU A 26 4.02 -6.43 5.24
C LEU A 26 3.97 -7.13 3.88
N ALA A 27 2.81 -7.11 3.21
CA ALA A 27 2.68 -7.62 1.86
C ALA A 27 3.57 -6.85 0.87
N GLY A 28 3.59 -5.51 0.97
CA GLY A 28 4.41 -4.65 0.13
C GLY A 28 5.92 -4.89 0.31
N LEU A 29 6.39 -5.02 1.55
CA LEU A 29 7.78 -5.34 1.87
C LEU A 29 8.16 -6.75 1.39
N PHE A 30 7.23 -7.70 1.47
CA PHE A 30 7.44 -9.05 0.93
C PHE A 30 7.64 -9.02 -0.59
N PHE A 31 6.76 -8.35 -1.34
CA PHE A 31 6.92 -8.20 -2.79
C PHE A 31 8.16 -7.41 -3.17
N PHE A 32 8.51 -6.37 -2.40
CA PHE A 32 9.75 -5.63 -2.60
C PHE A 32 10.98 -6.51 -2.39
N SER A 33 10.99 -7.37 -1.38
CA SER A 33 12.05 -8.35 -1.16
C SER A 33 12.17 -9.31 -2.35
N LEU A 34 11.04 -9.84 -2.86
CA LEU A 34 11.04 -10.69 -4.05
C LEU A 34 11.58 -9.98 -5.29
N PHE A 35 11.24 -8.70 -5.48
CA PHE A 35 11.78 -7.88 -6.57
C PHE A 35 13.31 -7.75 -6.47
N ILE A 36 13.82 -7.39 -5.30
CA ILE A 36 15.27 -7.27 -5.05
C ILE A 36 15.97 -8.60 -5.31
N ILE A 37 15.45 -9.71 -4.76
CA ILE A 37 16.01 -11.05 -4.97
C ILE A 37 16.01 -11.42 -6.45
N TYR A 38 14.91 -11.13 -7.16
CA TYR A 38 14.82 -11.41 -8.59
C TYR A 38 15.87 -10.64 -9.39
N GLU A 39 16.01 -9.34 -9.11
CA GLU A 39 16.93 -8.43 -9.78
C GLU A 39 18.40 -8.82 -9.57
N VAL A 40 18.79 -9.20 -8.35
CA VAL A 40 20.18 -9.60 -8.05
C VAL A 40 20.52 -11.01 -8.52
N THR A 41 19.52 -11.88 -8.72
CA THR A 41 19.73 -13.27 -9.15
C THR A 41 19.78 -13.39 -10.68
N HIS A 42 18.98 -12.60 -11.40
CA HIS A 42 18.81 -12.72 -12.85
C HIS A 42 19.65 -11.70 -13.62
N VAL A 43 20.94 -11.62 -13.30
CA VAL A 43 21.91 -10.74 -13.95
C VAL A 43 22.27 -11.30 -15.33
N GLY A 44 21.39 -11.13 -16.33
CA GLY A 44 21.65 -11.50 -17.72
C GLY A 44 20.45 -12.03 -18.51
N GLN A 45 19.40 -12.51 -17.83
CA GLN A 45 18.12 -12.89 -18.45
C GLN A 45 16.97 -12.10 -17.85
N LYS A 46 17.04 -10.79 -18.05
CA LYS A 46 16.06 -9.85 -17.53
C LYS A 46 14.77 -9.91 -18.34
N ASN A 47 13.67 -10.02 -17.61
CA ASN A 47 12.33 -9.98 -18.20
C ASN A 47 11.63 -8.74 -17.64
N LEU A 48 11.61 -7.68 -18.45
CA LEU A 48 11.03 -6.39 -18.09
C LEU A 48 9.58 -6.52 -17.62
N PHE A 49 8.80 -7.42 -18.21
CA PHE A 49 7.42 -7.63 -17.80
C PHE A 49 7.32 -8.21 -16.38
N ARG A 50 8.24 -9.13 -16.01
CA ARG A 50 8.30 -9.69 -14.67
C ARG A 50 8.81 -8.69 -13.63
N GLU A 51 9.82 -7.90 -14.00
CA GLU A 51 10.37 -6.86 -13.13
C GLU A 51 9.33 -5.79 -12.85
N LEU A 52 8.65 -5.31 -13.90
CA LEU A 52 7.63 -4.27 -13.77
C LEU A 52 6.39 -4.75 -13.00
N SER A 53 6.01 -6.03 -13.16
CA SER A 53 4.90 -6.58 -12.37
C SER A 53 5.25 -6.73 -10.89
N LEU A 54 6.45 -7.22 -10.55
CA LEU A 54 6.91 -7.30 -9.16
C LEU A 54 7.07 -5.90 -8.53
N ALA A 55 7.73 -4.98 -9.23
CA ALA A 55 7.91 -3.60 -8.78
C ALA A 55 6.58 -2.84 -8.68
N GLY A 56 5.66 -3.06 -9.63
CA GLY A 56 4.33 -2.44 -9.64
C GLY A 56 3.44 -2.94 -8.49
N LEU A 57 3.45 -4.25 -8.21
CA LEU A 57 2.75 -4.79 -7.05
C LEU A 57 3.37 -4.27 -5.75
N ALA A 58 4.70 -4.28 -5.63
CA ALA A 58 5.39 -3.76 -4.45
C ALA A 58 5.05 -2.27 -4.20
N SER A 59 5.13 -1.42 -5.23
CA SER A 59 4.82 0.01 -5.10
C SER A 59 3.36 0.28 -4.78
N PHE A 60 2.44 -0.50 -5.34
CA PHE A 60 1.02 -0.41 -5.01
C PHE A 60 0.78 -0.71 -3.52
N PHE A 61 1.24 -1.86 -3.03
CA PHE A 61 1.02 -2.26 -1.64
C PHE A 61 1.73 -1.34 -0.65
N LEU A 62 2.97 -0.93 -0.92
CA LEU A 62 3.71 0.02 -0.08
C LEU A 62 3.11 1.44 -0.12
N GLY A 63 2.62 1.90 -1.27
CA GLY A 63 1.99 3.21 -1.42
C GLY A 63 0.69 3.30 -0.62
N PHE A 64 -0.22 2.34 -0.80
CA PHE A 64 -1.44 2.30 0.01
C PHE A 64 -1.15 2.01 1.48
N GLY A 65 -0.18 1.13 1.77
CA GLY A 65 0.24 0.83 3.13
C GLY A 65 0.76 2.04 3.88
N THR A 66 1.60 2.87 3.24
CA THR A 66 2.11 4.10 3.85
C THR A 66 1.03 5.16 4.02
N LEU A 67 0.05 5.25 3.12
CA LEU A 67 -1.13 6.11 3.29
C LEU A 67 -1.89 5.76 4.58
N PHE A 68 -2.23 4.48 4.77
CA PHE A 68 -2.93 4.05 6.00
C PHE A 68 -2.06 4.22 7.26
N LEU A 69 -0.74 4.08 7.13
CA LEU A 69 0.19 4.35 8.23
C LEU A 69 0.11 5.81 8.68
N LEU A 70 0.11 6.76 7.74
CA LEU A 70 -0.03 8.19 8.04
C LEU A 70 -1.38 8.49 8.70
N LEU A 71 -2.47 7.93 8.17
CA LEU A 71 -3.79 8.07 8.78
C LEU A 71 -3.84 7.48 10.21
N TRP A 72 -3.11 6.40 10.46
CA TRP A 72 -3.03 5.78 11.79
C TRP A 72 -2.21 6.61 12.79
N THR A 73 -1.14 7.27 12.37
CA THR A 73 -0.35 8.17 13.23
C THR A 73 -1.03 9.52 13.48
N GLY A 74 -2.18 9.78 12.83
CA GLY A 74 -2.93 11.02 12.94
C GLY A 74 -2.49 12.11 11.95
N VAL A 75 -1.67 11.76 10.95
CA VAL A 75 -1.32 12.64 9.83
C VAL A 75 -2.34 12.45 8.72
N TYR A 76 -3.23 13.44 8.57
CA TYR A 76 -4.26 13.43 7.53
C TYR A 76 -3.72 14.12 6.27
N VAL A 77 -3.78 13.42 5.14
CA VAL A 77 -3.36 13.87 3.80
C VAL A 77 -4.59 14.20 2.96
#